data_AF-A0A3T0N075-F1
#
_entry.id   AF-A0A3T0N075-F1
#
_cell.length_a   1.000
_cell.length_b   1.000
_cell.length_c   1.000
_cell.angle_alpha   90.00
_cell.angle_beta   90.00
_cell.angle_gamma   90.00
#
_symmetry.space_group_name_H-M   'P 1'
#
loop_
_entity.id
_entity.type
_entity.pdbx_description
1 polymer ?
#
loop_
_entity_poly.entity_id
_entity_poly.type
_entity_poly.pdbx_seq_one_letter_code
_entity_poly.pdbx_strand_id
1 'polypeptide(L)'
;MSIEKPAKMKLWLRIVLAGSLALNLAVAGLAVGAAIRFRDEPRLRSGPSFGAMMFRELDHGTRRSLRQKAGGHHGNFHDRQRAESEAVLSLLRADPFDPEALVHFIEEQAATGFDFKTAVRNAWLNKVKTMSAEERAAYADKLQDRMSKPPRPPRK
;
A
#
# COMPACT_ATOMS: atom_id res chain seq x y z
N MET A 1 39.18 -0.94 -51.55
CA MET A 1 38.23 -1.53 -50.57
C MET A 1 38.81 -1.32 -49.18
N SER A 2 38.35 -0.29 -48.47
CA SER A 2 38.80 0.02 -47.11
C SER A 2 37.92 -0.72 -46.12
N ILE A 3 38.53 -1.61 -45.33
CA ILE A 3 37.85 -2.34 -44.26
C ILE A 3 37.75 -1.40 -43.05
N GLU A 4 36.54 -0.92 -42.74
CA GLU A 4 36.25 -0.22 -41.49
C GLU A 4 36.49 -1.16 -40.30
N LYS A 5 37.39 -0.78 -39.40
CA LYS A 5 37.63 -1.48 -38.14
C LYS A 5 36.50 -1.16 -37.17
N PRO A 6 35.85 -2.14 -36.52
CA PRO A 6 34.79 -1.86 -35.57
C PRO A 6 35.36 -1.10 -34.36
N ALA A 7 34.73 0.03 -34.01
CA ALA A 7 35.12 0.85 -32.88
C ALA A 7 35.05 0.03 -31.58
N LYS A 8 36.21 -0.23 -30.97
CA LYS A 8 36.30 -0.94 -29.69
C LYS A 8 35.69 -0.05 -28.60
N MET A 9 34.52 -0.43 -28.09
CA MET A 9 33.93 0.20 -26.90
C MET A 9 34.97 0.25 -25.78
N LYS A 10 35.24 1.45 -25.28
CA LYS A 10 36.27 1.69 -24.27
C LYS A 10 35.91 0.91 -23.00
N LEU A 11 36.84 0.09 -22.51
CA LEU A 11 36.64 -0.86 -21.40
C LEU A 11 36.05 -0.21 -20.13
N TRP A 12 36.39 1.05 -19.86
CA TRP A 12 35.84 1.82 -18.74
C TRP A 12 34.32 2.02 -18.85
N LEU A 13 33.78 2.20 -20.05
CA LEU A 13 32.35 2.36 -20.27
C LEU A 13 31.58 1.07 -19.94
N ARG A 14 32.17 -0.10 -20.28
CA ARG A 14 31.60 -1.40 -19.88
C ARG A 14 31.61 -1.60 -18.37
N ILE A 15 32.66 -1.16 -17.68
CA ILE A 15 32.77 -1.25 -16.21
C ILE A 15 31.72 -0.35 -15.54
N VAL A 16 31.57 0.90 -16.02
CA VAL A 16 30.56 1.84 -15.49
C VAL A 16 29.15 1.29 -15.70
N LEU A 17 28.86 0.75 -16.90
CA LEU A 17 27.56 0.15 -17.20
C LEU A 17 27.29 -1.10 -16.36
N ALA A 18 28.27 -1.98 -16.21
CA ALA A 18 28.15 -3.16 -15.34
C ALA A 18 27.96 -2.77 -13.87
N GLY A 19 28.67 -1.73 -13.40
CA GLY A 19 28.53 -1.21 -12.04
C GLY A 19 27.15 -0.60 -11.78
N SER A 20 26.64 0.20 -12.72
CA SER A 20 25.29 0.76 -12.64
C SER A 20 24.22 -0.34 -12.64
N LEU A 21 24.37 -1.34 -13.52
CA LEU A 21 23.45 -2.46 -13.57
C LEU A 21 23.46 -3.27 -12.27
N ALA A 22 24.65 -3.56 -11.71
CA ALA A 22 24.79 -4.27 -10.45
C ALA A 22 24.16 -3.51 -9.28
N LEU A 23 24.35 -2.19 -9.22
CA LEU A 23 23.75 -1.35 -8.18
C LEU A 23 22.22 -1.34 -8.29
N ASN A 24 21.68 -1.22 -9.51
CA ASN A 24 20.23 -1.29 -9.74
C ASN A 24 19.65 -2.65 -9.32
N LEU A 25 20.33 -3.75 -9.66
CA LEU A 25 19.91 -5.09 -9.25
C LEU A 25 20.01 -5.29 -7.73
N ALA A 26 20.98 -4.67 -7.06
CA ALA A 26 21.11 -4.72 -5.60
C ALA A 26 19.93 -3.99 -4.92
N VAL A 27 19.56 -2.80 -5.39
CA VAL A 27 18.41 -2.05 -4.86
C VAL A 27 17.11 -2.81 -5.11
N ALA A 28 16.90 -3.34 -6.32
CA ALA A 28 15.74 -4.16 -6.65
C ALA A 28 15.68 -5.44 -5.80
N GLY A 29 16.82 -6.12 -5.62
CA GLY A 29 16.95 -7.31 -4.78
C GLY A 29 16.65 -7.03 -3.31
N LEU A 30 17.10 -5.88 -2.77
CA LEU A 30 16.77 -5.46 -1.41
C LEU A 30 15.29 -5.13 -1.24
N ALA A 31 14.67 -4.47 -2.21
CA ALA A 31 13.24 -4.17 -2.18
C ALA A 31 12.38 -5.44 -2.25
N VAL A 32 12.70 -6.36 -3.18
CA VAL A 32 12.04 -7.67 -3.30
C VAL A 32 12.30 -8.53 -2.07
N GLY A 33 13.54 -8.57 -1.58
CA GLY A 33 13.93 -9.30 -0.38
C GLY A 33 13.23 -8.79 0.87
N ALA A 34 13.10 -7.47 1.04
CA ALA A 34 12.32 -6.87 2.10
C ALA A 34 10.83 -7.24 1.96
N ALA A 35 10.24 -7.12 0.77
CA ALA A 35 8.85 -7.48 0.53
C ALA A 35 8.57 -8.97 0.81
N ILE A 36 9.48 -9.88 0.45
CA ILE A 36 9.39 -11.32 0.77
C ILE A 36 9.56 -11.54 2.27
N ARG A 37 10.53 -10.87 2.92
CA ARG A 37 10.73 -10.95 4.38
C ARG A 37 9.51 -10.46 5.17
N PHE A 38 8.82 -9.42 4.69
CA PHE A 38 7.54 -8.98 5.24
C PHE A 38 6.36 -9.94 4.95
N ARG A 39 6.51 -10.88 4.01
CA ARG A 39 5.54 -11.94 3.73
C ARG A 39 5.80 -13.23 4.53
N ASP A 40 7.07 -13.54 4.81
CA ASP A 40 7.52 -14.79 5.43
C ASP A 40 7.79 -14.70 6.94
N GLU A 41 7.80 -13.50 7.54
CA GLU A 41 7.63 -13.41 8.99
C GLU A 41 6.29 -14.08 9.36
N PRO A 42 6.29 -15.05 10.31
CA PRO A 42 5.04 -15.59 10.81
C PRO A 42 4.32 -14.40 11.40
N ARG A 43 3.29 -13.92 10.69
CA ARG A 43 2.54 -12.71 11.03
C ARG A 43 2.40 -12.69 12.54
N LEU A 44 3.23 -11.92 13.23
CA LEU A 44 2.84 -11.37 14.50
C LEU A 44 1.65 -10.56 14.04
N ARG A 45 0.46 -11.14 14.20
CA ARG A 45 -0.79 -10.52 13.82
C ARG A 45 -0.87 -9.36 14.79
N SER A 46 -0.17 -8.25 14.50
CA SER A 46 -0.53 -6.94 14.98
C SER A 46 -2.02 -6.91 14.76
N GLY A 47 -2.77 -6.94 15.86
CA GLY A 47 -4.22 -6.99 15.81
C GLY A 47 -4.70 -5.96 14.80
N PRO A 48 -5.86 -6.17 14.16
CA PRO A 48 -6.38 -5.22 13.16
C PRO A 48 -6.16 -3.81 13.69
N SER A 49 -5.46 -2.95 12.95
CA SER A 49 -5.11 -1.62 13.42
C SER A 49 -6.36 -0.91 13.96
N PHE A 50 -6.22 0.02 14.90
CA PHE A 50 -7.38 0.76 15.43
C PHE A 50 -8.26 1.34 14.29
N GLY A 51 -7.65 1.76 13.17
CA GLY A 51 -8.36 2.13 11.94
C GLY A 51 -9.20 1.02 11.31
N ALA A 52 -8.66 -0.19 11.18
CA ALA A 52 -9.41 -1.35 10.68
C ALA A 52 -10.55 -1.76 11.61
N MET A 53 -10.37 -1.59 12.94
CA MET A 53 -11.43 -1.78 13.91
C MET A 53 -12.54 -0.73 13.73
N MET A 54 -12.20 0.57 13.73
CA MET A 54 -13.16 1.66 13.49
C MET A 54 -13.97 1.43 12.21
N PHE A 55 -13.31 1.04 11.12
CA PHE A 55 -13.98 0.74 9.87
C PHE A 55 -14.99 -0.41 10.00
N ARG A 56 -14.65 -1.48 10.72
CA ARG A 56 -15.54 -2.64 10.93
C ARG A 56 -16.76 -2.31 11.79
N GLU A 57 -16.65 -1.30 12.66
CA GLU A 57 -17.75 -0.83 13.50
C GLU A 57 -18.80 -0.01 12.73
N LEU A 58 -18.48 0.47 11.52
CA LEU A 58 -19.42 1.21 10.70
C LEU A 58 -20.52 0.29 10.16
N ASP A 59 -21.70 0.86 9.92
CA ASP A 59 -22.80 0.15 9.28
C ASP A 59 -22.42 -0.30 7.85
N HIS A 60 -23.17 -1.25 7.30
CA HIS A 60 -22.87 -1.83 5.99
C HIS A 60 -22.91 -0.77 4.87
N GLY A 61 -23.85 0.18 4.91
CA GLY A 61 -24.00 1.22 3.91
C GLY A 61 -22.81 2.17 3.89
N THR A 62 -22.39 2.66 5.04
CA THR A 62 -21.22 3.53 5.22
C THR A 62 -19.94 2.81 4.78
N ARG A 63 -19.76 1.54 5.16
CA ARG A 63 -18.60 0.75 4.69
C ARG A 63 -18.59 0.60 3.18
N ARG A 64 -19.74 0.36 2.54
CA ARG A 64 -19.86 0.26 1.07
C ARG A 64 -19.52 1.59 0.40
N SER A 65 -20.07 2.70 0.90
CA SER A 65 -19.78 4.04 0.38
C SER A 65 -18.29 4.38 0.48
N LEU A 66 -17.68 4.11 1.63
CA LEU A 66 -16.25 4.33 1.84
C LEU A 66 -15.38 3.45 0.93
N ARG A 67 -15.74 2.18 0.71
CA ARG A 67 -15.04 1.30 -0.25
C ARG A 67 -15.16 1.79 -1.68
N GLN A 68 -16.32 2.29 -2.07
CA GLN A 68 -16.52 2.87 -3.40
C GLN A 68 -15.67 4.12 -3.59
N LYS A 69 -15.64 5.01 -2.58
CA LYS A 69 -14.73 6.17 -2.57
C LYS A 69 -13.26 5.74 -2.61
N ALA A 70 -12.90 4.68 -1.89
CA ALA A 70 -11.55 4.12 -1.93
C ALA A 70 -11.19 3.62 -3.34
N GLY A 71 -12.11 2.94 -4.03
CA GLY A 71 -11.92 2.50 -5.42
C GLY A 71 -11.77 3.64 -6.43
N GLY A 72 -12.30 4.82 -6.12
CA GLY A 72 -12.26 5.98 -7.00
C GLY A 72 -12.82 5.67 -8.39
N HIS A 73 -12.08 6.07 -9.43
CA HIS A 73 -12.44 5.85 -10.84
C HIS A 73 -12.45 4.37 -11.25
N HIS A 74 -11.85 3.47 -10.47
CA HIS A 74 -11.74 2.04 -10.79
C HIS A 74 -12.95 1.24 -10.30
N GLY A 75 -13.93 1.89 -9.66
CA GLY A 75 -15.19 1.29 -9.19
C GLY A 75 -15.05 0.45 -7.92
N ASN A 76 -13.92 -0.24 -7.73
CA ASN A 76 -13.62 -0.95 -6.49
C ASN A 76 -12.12 -0.89 -6.12
N PHE A 77 -11.85 -1.25 -4.87
CA PHE A 77 -10.51 -1.20 -4.28
C PHE A 77 -9.51 -2.17 -4.95
N HIS A 78 -9.97 -3.35 -5.38
CA HIS A 78 -9.08 -4.35 -5.98
C HIS A 78 -8.57 -3.92 -7.35
N ASP A 79 -9.46 -3.38 -8.19
CA ASP A 79 -9.09 -2.90 -9.51
C ASP A 79 -8.18 -1.67 -9.42
N ARG A 80 -8.44 -0.78 -8.46
CA ARG A 80 -7.54 0.34 -8.15
C ARG A 80 -6.15 -0.15 -7.75
N GLN A 81 -6.06 -1.09 -6.81
CA GLN A 81 -4.79 -1.65 -6.35
C GLN A 81 -4.00 -2.30 -7.51
N ARG A 82 -4.70 -2.97 -8.42
CA ARG A 82 -4.08 -3.55 -9.62
C ARG A 82 -3.54 -2.45 -10.53
N ALA A 83 -4.34 -1.44 -10.85
CA ALA A 83 -3.93 -0.33 -11.70
C ALA A 83 -2.75 0.45 -11.09
N GLU A 84 -2.75 0.68 -9.78
CA GLU A 84 -1.62 1.30 -9.07
C GLU A 84 -0.34 0.46 -9.21
N SER A 85 -0.46 -0.87 -9.07
CA SER A 85 0.68 -1.77 -9.21
C SER A 85 1.25 -1.75 -10.63
N GLU A 86 0.38 -1.75 -11.64
CA GLU A 86 0.75 -1.63 -13.05
C GLU A 86 1.42 -0.28 -13.34
N ALA A 87 0.90 0.82 -12.77
CA ALA A 87 1.48 2.16 -12.90
C ALA A 87 2.90 2.24 -12.32
N VAL A 88 3.13 1.71 -11.12
CA VAL A 88 4.48 1.64 -10.51
C VAL A 88 5.43 0.83 -11.40
N LEU A 89 4.99 -0.33 -11.90
CA LEU A 89 5.81 -1.16 -12.79
C LEU A 89 6.15 -0.46 -14.10
N SER A 90 5.23 0.36 -14.63
CA SER A 90 5.46 1.19 -15.82
C SER A 90 6.53 2.26 -15.55
N LEU A 91 6.37 3.02 -14.45
CA LEU A 91 7.32 4.07 -14.04
C LEU A 91 8.74 3.53 -13.83
N LEU A 92 8.86 2.35 -13.21
CA LEU A 92 10.15 1.70 -12.99
C LEU A 92 10.82 1.17 -14.27
N ARG A 93 10.05 0.92 -15.33
CA ARG A 93 10.55 0.41 -16.62
C ARG A 93 10.77 1.51 -17.65
N ALA A 94 10.46 2.76 -17.33
CA ALA A 94 10.66 3.90 -18.22
C ALA A 94 12.15 4.07 -18.55
N ASP A 95 12.44 4.38 -19.82
CA ASP A 95 13.77 4.72 -20.30
C ASP A 95 13.70 6.06 -21.08
N PRO A 96 14.28 7.15 -20.55
CA PRO A 96 15.06 7.21 -19.30
C PRO A 96 14.18 7.06 -18.05
N PHE A 97 14.78 6.55 -16.96
CA PHE A 97 14.11 6.48 -15.66
C PHE A 97 13.87 7.90 -15.10
N ASP A 98 12.62 8.17 -14.71
CA ASP A 98 12.19 9.43 -14.11
C ASP A 98 11.86 9.23 -12.61
N PRO A 99 12.77 9.61 -11.70
CA PRO A 99 12.53 9.49 -10.26
C PRO A 99 11.46 10.47 -9.75
N GLU A 100 11.28 11.64 -10.38
CA GLU A 100 10.31 12.64 -9.94
C GLU A 100 8.88 12.17 -10.20
N ALA A 101 8.65 11.54 -11.37
CA ALA A 101 7.35 10.92 -11.68
C ALA A 101 6.98 9.81 -10.68
N LEU A 102 7.95 9.00 -10.24
CA LEU A 102 7.71 7.97 -9.23
C LEU A 102 7.40 8.56 -7.86
N VAL A 103 8.13 9.60 -7.44
CA VAL A 103 7.86 10.30 -6.17
C VAL A 103 6.45 10.89 -6.18
N HIS A 104 6.09 11.62 -7.23
CA HIS A 104 4.76 12.22 -7.37
C HIS A 104 3.65 11.17 -7.28
N PHE A 105 3.80 10.04 -7.98
CA PHE A 105 2.84 8.94 -7.90
C PHE A 105 2.70 8.40 -6.46
N ILE A 106 3.81 8.19 -5.75
CA ILE A 106 3.79 7.70 -4.36
C ILE A 106 3.09 8.70 -3.43
N GLU A 107 3.35 10.00 -3.60
CA GLU A 107 2.72 11.07 -2.82
C GLU A 107 1.21 11.14 -3.05
N GLU A 108 0.76 11.02 -4.30
CA GLU A 108 -0.67 10.93 -4.63
C GLU A 108 -1.35 9.74 -3.96
N GLN A 109 -0.69 8.57 -3.97
CA GLN A 109 -1.22 7.39 -3.28
C GLN A 109 -1.28 7.58 -1.77
N ALA A 110 -0.26 8.20 -1.17
CA ALA A 110 -0.22 8.52 0.25
C ALA A 110 -1.34 9.49 0.65
N ALA A 111 -1.57 10.55 -0.13
CA ALA A 111 -2.65 11.51 0.07
C ALA A 111 -4.02 10.82 0.00
N THR A 112 -4.25 10.02 -1.03
CA THR A 112 -5.52 9.29 -1.18
C THR A 112 -5.77 8.32 -0.02
N GLY A 113 -4.74 7.63 0.44
CA GLY A 113 -4.81 6.77 1.61
C GLY A 113 -5.09 7.54 2.91
N PHE A 114 -4.52 8.75 3.05
CA PHE A 114 -4.78 9.65 4.17
C PHE A 114 -6.24 10.11 4.20
N ASP A 115 -6.78 10.53 3.06
CA ASP A 115 -8.16 10.99 2.94
C ASP A 115 -9.16 9.88 3.30
N PHE A 116 -8.90 8.65 2.82
CA PHE A 116 -9.70 7.49 3.20
C PHE A 116 -9.69 7.26 4.71
N LYS A 117 -8.50 7.25 5.35
CA LYS A 117 -8.38 7.10 6.81
C LYS A 117 -9.12 8.21 7.57
N THR A 118 -9.04 9.45 7.07
CA THR A 118 -9.76 10.59 7.63
C THR A 118 -11.28 10.42 7.51
N ALA A 119 -11.77 9.95 6.36
CA ALA A 119 -13.19 9.68 6.16
C ALA A 119 -13.71 8.57 7.09
N VAL A 120 -12.95 7.50 7.30
CA VAL A 120 -13.27 6.43 8.27
C VAL A 120 -13.38 7.00 9.68
N ARG A 121 -12.39 7.79 10.11
CA ARG A 121 -12.37 8.42 11.44
C ARG A 121 -13.58 9.32 11.65
N ASN A 122 -13.90 10.16 10.66
CA ASN A 122 -15.04 11.08 10.75
C ASN A 122 -16.37 10.33 10.81
N ALA A 123 -16.55 9.30 9.98
CA ALA A 123 -17.74 8.46 10.00
C ALA A 123 -17.92 7.77 11.36
N TRP A 124 -16.83 7.24 11.92
CA TRP A 124 -16.87 6.60 13.24
C TRP A 124 -17.19 7.61 14.35
N LEU A 125 -16.58 8.80 14.32
CA LEU A 125 -16.88 9.85 15.29
C LEU A 125 -18.35 10.30 15.22
N ASN A 126 -18.91 10.44 14.02
CA ASN A 126 -20.32 10.79 13.84
C ASN A 126 -21.25 9.74 14.46
N LYS A 127 -20.94 8.44 14.26
CA LYS A 127 -21.67 7.35 14.92
C LYS A 127 -21.61 7.44 16.44
N VAL A 128 -20.45 7.78 17.02
CA VAL A 128 -20.31 7.90 18.48
C VAL A 128 -21.05 9.14 19.02
N LYS A 129 -21.07 10.24 18.25
CA LYS A 129 -21.77 11.48 18.63
C LYS A 129 -23.29 11.30 18.70
N THR A 130 -23.87 10.41 17.91
CA THR A 130 -25.32 10.12 17.95
C THR A 130 -25.74 9.21 19.10
N MET A 131 -24.80 8.63 19.84
CA MET A 131 -25.09 7.75 20.98
C MET A 131 -25.37 8.54 22.25
N SER A 132 -26.38 8.09 23.00
CA SER A 132 -26.58 8.48 24.40
C SER A 132 -25.39 8.06 25.28
N ALA A 133 -25.33 8.55 26.52
CA ALA A 133 -24.28 8.16 27.46
C ALA A 133 -24.31 6.65 27.75
N GLU A 134 -25.50 6.07 27.92
CA GLU A 134 -25.73 4.65 28.19
C GLU A 134 -25.32 3.79 26.98
N GLU A 135 -25.73 4.20 25.77
CA GLU A 135 -25.37 3.50 24.53
C GLU A 135 -23.86 3.51 24.30
N ARG A 136 -23.20 4.63 24.63
CA ARG A 136 -21.75 4.78 24.49
C ARG A 136 -20.99 3.92 25.49
N ALA A 137 -21.48 3.78 26.72
CA ALA A 137 -20.91 2.87 27.72
C ALA A 137 -21.00 1.40 27.24
N ALA A 138 -22.20 0.96 26.84
CA ALA A 138 -22.39 -0.39 26.31
C ALA A 138 -21.58 -0.64 25.01
N TYR A 139 -21.40 0.39 24.19
CA TYR A 139 -20.53 0.33 23.01
C TYR A 139 -19.06 0.15 23.39
N ALA A 140 -18.57 0.86 24.41
CA ALA A 140 -17.20 0.74 24.91
C ALA A 140 -16.93 -0.67 25.47
N ASP A 141 -17.85 -1.24 26.24
CA ASP A 141 -17.72 -2.61 26.78
C ASP A 141 -17.60 -3.66 25.66
N LYS A 142 -18.46 -3.54 24.63
CA LYS A 142 -18.40 -4.41 23.44
C LYS A 142 -17.10 -4.21 22.65
N LEU A 143 -16.55 -3.00 22.63
CA LEU A 143 -15.28 -2.72 21.97
C LEU A 143 -14.12 -3.36 22.75
N GLN A 144 -14.11 -3.21 24.07
CA GLN A 144 -13.12 -3.83 24.97
C GLN A 144 -13.10 -5.35 24.84
N ASP A 145 -14.27 -6.01 24.88
CA ASP A 145 -14.37 -7.48 24.69
C ASP A 145 -13.77 -7.93 23.35
N ARG A 146 -13.94 -7.14 22.28
CA ARG A 146 -13.37 -7.43 20.96
C ARG A 146 -11.86 -7.19 20.89
N MET A 147 -11.33 -6.27 21.68
CA MET A 147 -9.88 -6.01 21.79
C MET A 147 -9.18 -7.08 22.63
N SER A 148 -9.84 -7.59 23.67
CA SER A 148 -9.28 -8.61 24.57
C SER A 148 -9.29 -10.03 23.96
N LYS A 149 -10.09 -10.29 22.92
CA LYS A 149 -10.19 -11.62 22.30
C LYS A 149 -9.00 -11.92 21.39
N PRO A 150 -8.25 -13.02 21.62
CA PRO A 150 -7.19 -13.44 20.71
C PRO A 150 -7.75 -13.78 19.33
N PRO A 151 -6.99 -13.54 18.24
CA PRO A 151 -7.45 -13.80 16.89
C PRO A 151 -7.80 -15.29 16.72
N ARG A 152 -9.03 -15.58 16.29
CA ARG A 152 -9.49 -16.97 16.06
C ARG A 152 -8.56 -17.70 15.08
N PRO A 153 -8.25 -18.98 15.32
CA PRO A 153 -7.49 -19.78 14.36
C PRO A 153 -8.31 -19.92 13.06
N PRO A 154 -7.65 -19.99 11.89
CA PRO A 154 -8.35 -20.22 10.63
C PRO A 154 -9.11 -21.54 10.68
N ARG A 155 -10.34 -21.55 10.14
CA ARG A 155 -11.09 -22.80 9.92
C ARG A 155 -10.35 -23.57 8.82
N LYS A 156 -10.02 -24.83 9.11
CA LYS A 156 -9.47 -25.78 8.14
C LYS A 156 -10.50 -26.08 7.06
#